data_AF-A0A5E6NGS3-F1
#
_entry.id   AF-A0A5E6NGS3-F1
#
_cell.length_a   1.000
_cell.length_b   1.000
_cell.length_c   1.000
_cell.angle_alpha   90.00
_cell.angle_beta   90.00
_cell.angle_gamma   90.00
#
_symmetry.space_group_name_H-M   'P 1'
#
loop_
_entity.id
_entity.type
_entity.pdbx_description
1 polymer ?
#
loop_
_entity_poly.entity_id
_entity_poly.type
_entity_poly.pdbx_seq_one_letter_code
_entity_poly.pdbx_strand_id
1 'polypeptide(L)' 'MEITADGDLVLKANLSSQTDINLTSHHGNITQSGDIKAVQNIDINANQTYQNEGKDTIAQANLAITANTVNNQGGNCSRW' A
#
# COMPACT_ATOMS: atom_id res chain seq x y z
N MET A 1 1.50 7.23 9.38
CA MET A 1 0.16 6.62 9.45
C MET A 1 0.35 5.12 9.48
N GLU A 2 -0.33 4.42 10.38
CA GLU A 2 -0.22 2.97 10.50
C GLU A 2 -1.62 2.35 10.47
N ILE A 3 -1.82 1.35 9.60
CA ILE A 3 -3.07 0.61 9.47
C ILE A 3 -2.74 -0.88 9.45
N THR A 4 -3.28 -1.60 10.43
CA THR A 4 -3.05 -3.04 10.59
C THR A 4 -4.36 -3.81 10.60
N ALA A 5 -4.33 -5.01 10.02
CA ALA A 5 -5.43 -5.97 10.07
C ALA A 5 -4.87 -7.38 10.34
N ASP A 6 -5.67 -8.21 11.00
CA ASP A 6 -5.32 -9.63 11.17
C ASP A 6 -5.62 -10.43 9.89
N GLY A 7 -6.78 -10.19 9.28
CA GLY A 7 -7.17 -10.73 7.97
C GLY A 7 -7.02 -9.72 6.83
N ASP A 8 -7.90 -9.78 5.84
CA ASP A 8 -7.86 -8.89 4.68
C ASP A 8 -8.00 -7.41 5.07
N LEU A 9 -7.16 -6.56 4.46
CA LEU A 9 -7.22 -5.11 4.57
C LEU A 9 -7.70 -4.51 3.25
N VAL A 10 -8.91 -3.94 3.25
CA VAL A 10 -9.51 -3.33 2.06
C VAL A 10 -9.61 -1.82 2.22
N LEU A 11 -8.85 -1.08 1.41
CA LEU A 11 -8.71 0.37 1.46
C LEU A 11 -9.31 1.00 0.20
N LYS A 12 -10.51 1.56 0.33
CA LYS A 12 -11.20 2.26 -0.77
C LYS A 12 -10.93 3.77 -0.81
N ALA A 13 -10.43 4.33 0.28
CA ALA A 13 -10.15 5.75 0.40
C ALA A 13 -8.72 6.07 -0.04
N ASN A 14 -8.50 7.32 -0.47
CA ASN A 14 -7.14 7.82 -0.71
C ASN A 14 -6.44 8.04 0.63
N LEU A 15 -5.19 7.59 0.74
CA LEU A 15 -4.34 7.81 1.90
C LEU A 15 -3.26 8.84 1.54
N SER A 16 -3.11 9.85 2.39
CA SER A 16 -2.04 10.84 2.23
C SER A 16 -1.36 11.13 3.57
N SER A 17 -0.03 11.25 3.56
CA SER A 17 0.75 11.56 4.75
C SER A 17 2.00 12.38 4.43
N GLN A 18 2.36 13.28 5.35
CA GLN A 18 3.63 14.04 5.32
C GLN A 18 4.81 13.23 5.88
N THR A 19 4.53 12.07 6.45
CA THR A 19 5.52 11.13 7.00
C THR A 19 5.34 9.79 6.30
N ASP A 20 5.54 8.68 7.03
CA ASP A 20 5.39 7.33 6.49
C ASP A 20 3.92 6.87 6.44
N ILE A 21 3.64 5.91 5.56
CA ILE A 21 2.40 5.12 5.54
C ILE A 21 2.78 3.65 5.62
N ASN A 22 2.33 2.96 6.68
CA ASN A 22 2.58 1.55 6.91
C ASN A 22 1.26 0.77 6.86
N LEU A 23 1.15 -0.17 5.94
CA LEU A 23 -0.01 -1.05 5.78
C LEU A 23 0.42 -2.48 6.08
N THR A 24 -0.27 -3.17 7.00
CA THR A 24 0.05 -4.57 7.34
C THR A 24 -1.20 -5.43 7.42
N SER A 25 -1.19 -6.56 6.73
CA SER A 25 -2.14 -7.65 6.91
C SER A 25 -1.38 -8.90 7.34
N HIS A 26 -1.67 -9.42 8.54
CA HIS A 26 -0.90 -10.51 9.15
C HIS A 26 -1.16 -11.86 8.50
N HIS A 27 -2.41 -12.13 8.12
CA HIS A 27 -2.84 -13.42 7.56
C HIS A 27 -3.62 -13.29 6.24
N GLY A 28 -3.82 -12.07 5.73
CA GLY A 28 -4.66 -11.81 4.56
C GLY A 28 -3.98 -11.05 3.43
N ASN A 29 -4.81 -10.54 2.53
CA ASN A 29 -4.43 -9.69 1.42
C ASN A 29 -4.55 -8.22 1.79
N ILE A 30 -3.87 -7.36 1.02
CA ILE A 30 -4.13 -5.92 1.01
C ILE A 30 -4.70 -5.57 -0.36
N THR A 31 -5.93 -5.05 -0.40
CA THR A 31 -6.56 -4.50 -1.60
C THR A 31 -6.68 -2.98 -1.44
N GLN A 32 -5.96 -2.26 -2.29
CA GLN A 32 -5.97 -0.80 -2.33
C GLN A 32 -6.66 -0.34 -3.62
N SER A 33 -7.82 0.29 -3.49
CA SER A 33 -8.54 0.89 -4.63
C SER A 33 -8.46 2.43 -4.67
N GLY A 34 -8.03 3.08 -3.59
CA GLY A 34 -7.76 4.53 -3.55
C GLY A 34 -6.26 4.84 -3.58
N ASP A 35 -5.84 6.03 -4.02
CA ASP A 35 -4.42 6.38 -4.14
C ASP A 35 -3.70 6.43 -2.79
N ILE A 36 -2.40 6.09 -2.76
CA ILE A 36 -1.54 6.25 -1.57
C ILE A 36 -0.41 7.22 -1.93
N LYS A 37 -0.26 8.29 -1.12
CA LYS A 37 0.79 9.29 -1.29
C LYS A 37 1.49 9.58 0.04
N ALA A 38 2.80 9.34 0.11
CA ALA A 38 3.61 9.68 1.27
C ALA A 38 4.79 10.57 0.88
N VAL A 39 5.07 11.59 1.68
CA VAL A 39 6.28 12.42 1.52
C VAL A 39 7.53 11.67 1.95
N GLN A 40 7.43 10.75 2.91
CA GLN A 40 8.56 9.89 3.28
C GLN A 40 8.39 8.50 2.67
N ASN A 41 8.14 7.49 3.50
CA ASN A 41 8.13 6.10 3.06
C ASN A 41 6.70 5.54 2.93
N ILE A 42 6.56 4.55 2.06
CA ILE A 42 5.41 3.66 2.03
C ILE A 42 5.93 2.24 2.21
N ASP A 43 5.49 1.59 3.29
CA ASP A 43 5.77 0.19 3.57
C ASP A 43 4.45 -0.60 3.54
N ILE A 44 4.34 -1.53 2.59
CA ILE A 44 3.16 -2.40 2.43
C ILE A 44 3.60 -3.84 2.67
N ASN A 45 3.04 -4.45 3.71
CA ASN A 45 3.30 -5.82 4.11
C ASN A 45 2.01 -6.64 4.05
N ALA A 46 1.78 -7.31 2.93
CA ALA A 46 0.69 -8.25 2.77
C ALA A 46 1.23 -9.66 2.94
N ASN A 47 0.59 -10.47 3.80
CA ASN A 47 1.00 -11.86 3.99
C ASN A 47 0.90 -12.69 2.71
N GLN A 48 -0.13 -12.41 1.89
CA GLN A 48 -0.42 -13.15 0.66
C GLN A 48 -0.28 -12.24 -0.57
N THR A 49 -1.31 -11.47 -0.90
CA THR A 49 -1.34 -10.65 -2.11
C THR A 49 -1.46 -9.17 -1.77
N TYR A 50 -0.66 -8.35 -2.44
CA TYR A 50 -0.94 -6.92 -2.59
C TYR A 50 -1.59 -6.66 -3.94
N GLN A 51 -2.82 -6.13 -3.91
CA GLN A 51 -3.61 -5.77 -5.08
C GLN A 51 -3.75 -4.25 -5.12
N ASN A 52 -3.05 -3.60 -6.03
CA ASN A 52 -3.23 -2.19 -6.34
C ASN A 52 -4.21 -2.04 -7.51
N GLU A 53 -5.35 -1.41 -7.23
CA GLU A 53 -6.37 -0.97 -8.18
C GLU A 53 -6.46 0.57 -8.25
N GLY A 54 -5.80 1.27 -7.32
CA GLY A 54 -5.71 2.73 -7.29
C GLY A 54 -4.81 3.29 -8.40
N LYS A 55 -4.94 4.58 -8.70
CA LYS A 55 -4.16 5.18 -9.79
C LYS A 55 -2.70 5.38 -9.39
N ASP A 56 -2.43 5.81 -8.16
CA ASP A 56 -1.08 6.15 -7.72
C ASP A 56 -0.76 5.51 -6.36
N THR A 57 0.39 4.85 -6.27
CA THR A 57 1.07 4.54 -5.00
C THR A 57 2.48 5.13 -5.05
N ILE A 58 2.64 6.28 -4.41
CA ILE A 58 3.80 7.17 -4.59
C ILE A 58 4.41 7.54 -3.24
N ALA A 59 5.68 7.19 -3.07
CA ALA A 59 6.53 7.66 -1.98
C ALA A 59 7.63 8.56 -2.55
N GLN A 60 7.99 9.67 -1.88
CA GLN A 60 9.17 10.43 -2.31
C GLN A 60 10.48 9.79 -1.82
N ALA A 61 10.50 9.25 -0.59
CA ALA A 61 11.70 8.65 -0.04
C ALA A 61 11.85 7.19 -0.48
N ASN A 62 11.03 6.27 0.01
CA ASN A 62 11.10 4.84 -0.34
C ASN A 62 9.72 4.20 -0.48
N LEU A 63 9.58 3.29 -1.45
CA LEU A 63 8.42 2.42 -1.58
C LEU A 63 8.89 0.96 -1.44
N ALA A 64 8.45 0.28 -0.38
CA ALA A 64 8.68 -1.14 -0.17
C ALA A 64 7.35 -1.90 -0.15
N ILE A 65 7.26 -2.96 -0.95
CA ILE A 65 6.11 -3.85 -1.00
C ILE A 65 6.62 -5.27 -0.76
N THR A 66 6.16 -5.88 0.32
CA THR A 66 6.42 -7.28 0.66
C THR A 66 5.11 -8.05 0.55
N ALA A 67 5.05 -8.97 -0.40
CA ALA A 67 3.93 -9.88 -0.63
C ALA A 67 4.41 -11.10 -1.43
N ASN A 68 3.69 -12.22 -1.37
CA ASN A 68 3.94 -13.37 -2.23
C ASN A 68 3.55 -13.07 -3.68
N THR A 69 2.52 -12.24 -3.86
CA THR A 69 2.05 -11.81 -5.18
C THR A 69 1.76 -10.32 -5.14
N VAL A 70 2.24 -9.61 -6.16
CA VAL A 70 1.96 -8.20 -6.38
C VAL A 70 1.21 -8.06 -7.70
N ASN A 71 -0.05 -7.66 -7.60
CA ASN A 71 -0.91 -7.38 -8.74
C ASN A 71 -1.08 -5.87 -8.84
N ASN A 72 -0.48 -5.26 -9.85
CA ASN A 72 -0.67 -3.86 -10.15
C ASN A 72 -1.59 -3.71 -11.37
N GLN A 73 -2.90 -3.63 -11.11
CA GLN A 73 -3.91 -3.36 -12.14
C GLN A 73 -4.29 -1.88 -12.21
N GLY A 74 -3.95 -1.14 -11.14
CA GLY A 74 -4.01 0.30 -11.06
C GLY A 74 -2.90 0.98 -11.86
N GLY A 75 -2.59 2.23 -11.50
CA GLY A 75 -1.56 3.01 -12.18
C GLY A 75 -0.17 2.81 -11.57
N ASN A 76 0.55 3.90 -11.32
CA ASN A 76 1.99 3.85 -11.07
C ASN A 76 2.32 3.49 -9.60
N CYS A 77 3.16 2.48 -9.41
CA CYS A 77 3.86 2.19 -8.14
C CYS A 77 5.31 2.61 -8.29
N SER A 78 5.70 3.75 -7.70
CA SER A 78 7.07 4.26 -7.87
C SER A 78 7.53 5.16 -6.73
N ARG A 79 8.85 5.27 -6.66
CA ARG A 79 9.58 6.31 -5.93
C ARG A 79 9.77 7.50 -6.86
N TRP A 80 9.50 8.72 -6.40
CA TRP A 80 9.68 9.95 -7.19
C TRP A 80 10.86 10.76 -6.67
#